data_AF-A0A921DWG6-F1
#
_entry.id   AF-A0A921DWG6-F1
#
_cell.length_a   1.000
_cell.length_b   1.000
_cell.length_c   1.000
_cell.angle_alpha   90.00
_cell.angle_beta   90.00
_cell.angle_gamma   90.00
#
_symmetry.space_group_name_H-M   'P 1'
#
loop_
_entity.id
_entity.type
_entity.pdbx_description
1 polymer ?
#
loop_
_entity_poly.entity_id
_entity_poly.type
_entity_poly.pdbx_seq_one_letter_code
_entity_poly.pdbx_strand_id
1 'polypeptide(L)'
;MLKSESLKVQAVEQLEKDANAIIQLIKVQMDNLTAPQCPVFEEVLDTQMFGLSKEIAFAVKLDLIDKAHGRAILDELEQKVSEVHEAYMLTDRKQPNYNVSRVLKK
;
A
#
# COMPACT_ATOMS: atom_id res chain seq x y z
N MET A 1 1.77 -12.51 31.54
CA MET A 1 0.82 -11.80 30.67
C MET A 1 1.47 -10.67 29.84
N LEU A 2 2.52 -9.99 30.30
CA LEU A 2 3.16 -8.85 29.59
C LEU A 2 3.72 -9.14 28.19
N LYS A 3 4.15 -10.38 27.91
CA LYS A 3 4.78 -10.74 26.63
C LYS A 3 3.80 -10.70 25.46
N SER A 4 2.51 -10.99 25.69
CA SER A 4 1.50 -11.02 24.63
C SER A 4 1.15 -9.62 24.13
N GLU A 5 0.96 -8.66 25.04
CA GLU A 5 0.66 -7.27 24.69
C GLU A 5 1.81 -6.63 23.91
N SER A 6 3.05 -6.90 24.34
CA SER A 6 4.24 -6.44 23.60
C SER A 6 4.30 -6.96 22.17
N LEU A 7 3.83 -8.20 21.91
CA LEU A 7 3.80 -8.78 20.57
C LEU A 7 2.71 -8.15 19.70
N LYS A 8 1.56 -7.78 20.28
CA LYS A 8 0.49 -7.07 19.56
C LYS A 8 0.98 -5.71 19.05
N VAL A 9 1.65 -4.94 19.91
CA VAL A 9 2.25 -3.65 19.53
C VAL A 9 3.29 -3.83 18.43
N GLN A 10 4.21 -4.79 18.59
CA GLN A 10 5.24 -5.05 17.58
C GLN A 10 4.65 -5.49 16.23
N ALA A 11 3.57 -6.26 16.24
CA ALA A 11 2.90 -6.68 15.01
C ALA A 11 2.30 -5.47 14.27
N VAL A 12 1.62 -4.57 14.98
CA VAL A 12 1.07 -3.34 14.38
C VAL A 12 2.20 -2.47 13.84
N GLU A 13 3.24 -2.20 14.63
CA GLU A 13 4.38 -1.38 14.18
C GLU A 13 5.08 -1.98 12.96
N GLN A 14 5.18 -3.31 12.87
CA GLN A 14 5.80 -3.98 11.74
C GLN A 14 4.93 -3.84 10.48
N LEU A 15 3.62 -4.10 10.58
CA LEU A 15 2.69 -3.95 9.46
C LEU A 15 2.63 -2.50 8.93
N GLU A 16 2.69 -1.51 9.82
CA GLU A 16 2.79 -0.10 9.43
C GLU A 16 4.12 0.23 8.74
N LYS A 17 5.23 -0.35 9.19
CA LYS A 17 6.53 -0.19 8.51
C LYS A 17 6.50 -0.79 7.12
N ASP A 18 5.90 -1.96 6.96
CA ASP A 18 5.80 -2.65 5.67
C ASP A 18 4.88 -1.86 4.70
N ALA A 19 3.75 -1.33 5.18
CA ALA A 19 2.92 -0.40 4.42
C ALA A 19 3.68 0.87 3.98
N ASN A 20 4.46 1.46 4.88
CA ASN A 20 5.29 2.63 4.56
C ASN A 20 6.38 2.32 3.54
N ALA A 21 6.98 1.11 3.59
CA ALA A 21 7.97 0.69 2.62
C ALA A 21 7.39 0.60 1.20
N ILE A 22 6.14 0.13 1.06
CA ILE A 22 5.42 0.13 -0.23
C ILE A 22 5.28 1.56 -0.77
N ILE A 23 4.91 2.52 0.07
CA ILE A 23 4.80 3.94 -0.35
C ILE A 23 6.15 4.51 -0.78
N GLN A 24 7.23 4.18 -0.06
CA GLN A 24 8.57 4.64 -0.42
C GLN A 24 9.04 4.02 -1.74
N LEU A 25 8.76 2.74 -1.97
CA LEU A 25 9.03 2.10 -3.26
C LEU A 25 8.35 2.88 -4.39
N ILE A 26 7.07 3.22 -4.24
CA ILE A 26 6.32 3.99 -5.24
C ILE A 26 6.98 5.35 -5.49
N LYS A 27 7.28 6.12 -4.43
CA LYS A 27 7.93 7.44 -4.56
C LYS A 27 9.25 7.35 -5.32
N VAL A 28 10.12 6.42 -4.94
CA VAL A 28 11.41 6.18 -5.61
C VAL A 28 11.22 5.78 -7.07
N GLN A 29 10.23 4.93 -7.38
CA GLN A 29 9.93 4.53 -8.76
C GLN A 29 9.43 5.72 -9.59
N MET A 30 8.56 6.56 -9.03
CA MET A 30 8.04 7.74 -9.72
C MET A 30 9.12 8.83 -9.93
N ASP A 31 10.05 8.99 -8.98
CA ASP A 31 11.17 9.94 -9.10
C ASP A 31 12.23 9.50 -10.12
N ASN A 32 12.43 8.18 -10.30
CA ASN A 32 13.52 7.65 -11.11
C ASN A 32 13.09 7.06 -12.46
N LEU A 33 11.85 6.60 -12.60
CA LEU A 33 11.31 6.11 -13.87
C LEU A 33 10.41 7.19 -14.46
N THR A 34 10.88 7.82 -15.54
CA THR A 34 10.18 8.85 -16.34
C THR A 34 8.89 8.36 -17.02
N ALA A 35 8.34 7.20 -16.62
CA ALA A 35 7.14 6.60 -17.18
C ALA A 35 6.26 6.00 -16.06
N PRO A 36 5.54 6.84 -15.29
CA PRO A 36 4.64 6.40 -14.22
C PRO A 36 3.44 5.55 -14.70
N GLN A 37 3.25 5.38 -16.01
CA GLN A 37 2.14 4.66 -16.64
C GLN A 37 2.53 3.28 -17.20
N CYS A 38 3.65 2.70 -16.76
CA CYS A 38 4.08 1.38 -17.23
C CYS A 38 3.16 0.28 -16.65
N PRO A 39 2.52 -0.58 -17.46
CA PRO A 39 1.66 -1.67 -16.96
C PRO A 39 2.32 -2.58 -15.93
N VAL A 40 3.65 -2.71 -15.99
CA VAL A 40 4.45 -3.49 -15.03
C VAL A 40 4.42 -2.86 -13.63
N PHE A 41 4.29 -1.54 -13.51
CA PHE A 41 4.22 -0.86 -12.22
C PHE A 41 2.93 -1.19 -11.47
N GLU A 42 1.78 -1.18 -12.16
CA GLU A 42 0.50 -1.58 -11.57
C GLU A 42 0.55 -3.03 -11.07
N GLU A 43 1.13 -3.96 -11.84
CA GLU A 43 1.28 -5.37 -11.45
C GLU A 43 2.21 -5.58 -10.23
N VAL A 44 3.31 -4.81 -10.15
CA VAL A 44 4.22 -4.85 -8.99
C VAL A 44 3.51 -4.32 -7.75
N LEU A 45 2.79 -3.20 -7.88
CA LEU A 45 2.02 -2.62 -6.79
C LEU A 45 0.95 -3.59 -6.28
N ASP A 46 0.16 -4.19 -7.17
CA ASP A 46 -0.86 -5.18 -6.82
C ASP A 46 -0.26 -6.36 -6.05
N THR A 47 0.92 -6.81 -6.46
CA THR A 47 1.65 -7.90 -5.77
C THR A 47 2.10 -7.47 -4.38
N GLN A 48 2.58 -6.23 -4.20
CA GLN A 48 2.96 -5.70 -2.89
C GLN A 48 1.75 -5.55 -1.95
N MET A 49 0.65 -4.99 -2.46
CA MET A 49 -0.62 -4.89 -1.72
C MET A 49 -1.14 -6.26 -1.29
N PHE A 50 -1.08 -7.24 -2.19
CA PHE A 50 -1.43 -8.62 -1.87
C PHE A 50 -0.51 -9.23 -0.80
N GLY A 51 0.81 -9.01 -0.88
CA GLY A 51 1.77 -9.44 0.12
C GLY A 51 1.42 -8.94 1.53
N LEU A 52 1.25 -7.63 1.67
CA LEU A 52 0.84 -7.02 2.94
C LEU A 52 -0.51 -7.56 3.43
N SER A 53 -1.48 -7.76 2.53
CA SER A 53 -2.79 -8.35 2.90
C SER A 53 -2.65 -9.75 3.52
N LYS A 54 -1.65 -10.54 3.10
CA LYS A 54 -1.38 -11.87 3.65
C LYS A 54 -0.71 -11.80 5.02
N GLU A 55 0.19 -10.85 5.22
CA GLU A 55 0.82 -10.60 6.52
C GLU A 55 -0.22 -10.16 7.56
N ILE A 56 -1.11 -9.24 7.18
CA ILE A 56 -2.25 -8.82 8.01
C ILE A 56 -3.15 -10.02 8.31
N ALA A 57 -3.53 -10.80 7.29
CA ALA A 57 -4.37 -11.98 7.49
C ALA A 57 -3.71 -13.03 8.40
N PHE A 58 -2.39 -13.15 8.37
CA PHE A 58 -1.63 -13.99 9.29
C PHE A 58 -1.66 -13.45 10.73
N ALA A 59 -1.40 -12.15 10.92
CA ALA A 59 -1.45 -11.50 12.23
C ALA A 59 -2.85 -11.58 12.86
N VAL A 60 -3.92 -11.41 12.06
CA VAL A 60 -5.32 -11.58 12.51
C VAL A 60 -5.58 -13.00 12.99
N LYS A 61 -5.10 -14.03 12.28
CA LYS A 61 -5.26 -15.44 12.68
C LYS A 61 -4.56 -15.78 14.00
N LEU A 62 -3.53 -15.02 14.36
CA LEU A 62 -2.79 -15.16 15.61
C LEU A 62 -3.33 -14.28 16.74
N ASP A 63 -4.45 -13.57 16.54
CA ASP A 63 -5.01 -12.59 17.48
C ASP A 63 -4.02 -11.45 17.84
N LEU A 64 -3.06 -11.16 16.95
CA LEU A 64 -2.09 -10.08 17.16
C LEU A 64 -2.66 -8.71 16.78
N ILE A 65 -3.62 -8.68 15.87
CA ILE A 65 -4.34 -7.51 15.42
C ILE A 65 -5.80 -7.90 15.13
N ASP A 66 -6.73 -6.99 15.36
CA ASP A 66 -8.11 -7.22 14.95
C ASP A 66 -8.31 -6.98 13.45
N LYS A 67 -9.34 -7.59 12.88
CA LYS A 67 -9.62 -7.51 11.45
C LYS A 67 -9.93 -6.08 10.97
N ALA A 68 -10.54 -5.25 11.81
CA ALA A 68 -10.91 -3.89 11.43
C ALA A 68 -9.66 -2.99 11.35
N HIS A 69 -8.73 -3.15 12.29
CA HIS A 69 -7.47 -2.44 12.30
C HIS A 69 -6.58 -2.87 11.15
N GLY A 70 -6.50 -4.18 10.86
CA GLY A 70 -5.82 -4.67 9.66
C GLY A 70 -6.42 -4.09 8.37
N ARG A 71 -7.75 -3.92 8.31
CA ARG A 71 -8.41 -3.26 7.19
C ARG A 71 -8.08 -1.77 7.08
N ALA A 72 -8.02 -1.06 8.21
CA ALA A 72 -7.65 0.35 8.25
C ALA A 72 -6.23 0.60 7.70
N ILE A 73 -5.26 -0.28 7.99
CA ILE A 73 -3.89 -0.20 7.44
C ILE A 73 -3.92 -0.27 5.90
N LEU A 74 -4.71 -1.18 5.34
CA LEU A 74 -4.85 -1.32 3.89
C LEU A 74 -5.55 -0.11 3.26
N ASP A 75 -6.65 0.36 3.87
CA ASP A 75 -7.39 1.52 3.37
C ASP A 75 -6.53 2.80 3.38
N GLU A 76 -5.73 3.01 4.44
CA GLU A 76 -4.79 4.12 4.52
C GLU A 76 -3.68 4.02 3.46
N LEU A 77 -3.17 2.81 3.23
CA LEU A 77 -2.19 2.57 2.18
C LEU A 77 -2.77 2.88 0.79
N GLU A 78 -3.96 2.35 0.47
CA GLU A 78 -4.66 2.62 -0.80
C GLU A 78 -4.87 4.12 -1.03
N GLN A 79 -5.27 4.87 0.01
CA GLN A 79 -5.41 6.31 -0.07
C GLN A 79 -4.07 6.98 -0.39
N LYS A 80 -3.00 6.67 0.35
CA LYS A 80 -1.67 7.28 0.14
C LYS A 80 -1.09 6.95 -1.22
N VAL A 81 -1.30 5.73 -1.72
CA VAL A 81 -0.90 5.33 -3.08
C VAL A 81 -1.63 6.18 -4.12
N SER A 82 -2.94 6.37 -3.94
CA SER A 82 -3.76 7.19 -4.84
C SER A 82 -3.29 8.65 -4.84
N GLU A 83 -3.01 9.22 -3.67
CA GLU A 83 -2.50 10.59 -3.53
C GLU A 83 -1.15 10.79 -4.23
N VAL A 84 -0.21 9.84 -4.05
CA VAL A 84 1.09 9.92 -4.73
C VAL A 84 0.88 9.83 -6.24
N HIS A 85 0.08 8.88 -6.72
CA HIS A 85 -0.19 8.72 -8.14
C HIS A 85 -0.84 9.97 -8.76
N GLU A 86 -1.87 10.54 -8.12
CA GLU A 86 -2.52 11.78 -8.56
C GLU A 86 -1.56 12.96 -8.61
N ALA A 87 -0.69 13.10 -7.59
CA ALA A 87 0.31 14.16 -7.56
C ALA A 87 1.25 14.12 -8.78
N TYR A 88 1.72 12.94 -9.17
CA TYR A 88 2.54 12.79 -10.38
C TYR A 88 1.75 13.05 -11.67
N MET A 89 0.49 12.63 -11.75
CA MET A 89 -0.34 12.90 -12.94
C MET A 89 -0.62 14.40 -13.13
N LEU A 90 -0.69 15.17 -12.05
CA LEU A 90 -0.89 16.63 -12.11
C LEU A 90 0.38 17.40 -12.49
N THR A 91 1.56 16.87 -12.12
CA THR A 91 2.86 17.50 -12.45
C THR A 91 3.30 17.21 -13.88
N ASP A 92 2.96 16.03 -14.43
CA ASP A 92 3.22 15.65 -15.83
C ASP A 92 2.07 16.04 -16.77
N ARG A 93 1.97 17.33 -17.16
CA ARG A 93 1.06 17.79 -18.24
C ARG A 93 1.49 17.36 -19.65
N LYS A 94 1.82 16.08 -19.85
CA LYS A 94 1.95 15.46 -21.17
C LYS A 94 1.54 13.99 -21.14
N GLN A 95 0.23 13.71 -20.98
CA GLN A 95 -0.42 12.65 -21.76
C GLN A 95 -1.96 12.71 -21.69
N PRO A 96 -2.68 12.48 -22.80
CA PRO A 96 -4.13 12.52 -22.86
C PRO A 96 -4.75 11.15 -22.52
N ASN A 97 -5.78 11.17 -21.67
CA ASN A 97 -6.72 10.08 -21.33
C ASN A 97 -6.21 8.91 -20.48
N TYR A 98 -6.35 9.03 -19.16
CA TYR A 98 -6.46 7.89 -18.24
C TYR A 98 -7.76 8.01 -17.41
N ASN A 99 -8.48 6.91 -17.24
CA ASN A 99 -9.75 6.88 -16.50
C ASN A 99 -9.57 6.12 -15.18
N VAL A 100 -9.49 6.88 -14.09
CA VAL A 100 -9.26 6.44 -12.70
C VAL A 100 -10.30 5.40 -12.22
N SER A 101 -11.45 5.32 -12.89
CA SER A 101 -12.56 4.41 -12.55
C SER A 101 -12.24 2.91 -12.68
N ARG A 102 -11.08 2.53 -13.22
CA ARG A 102 -10.71 1.13 -13.53
C ARG A 102 -9.82 0.46 -12.47
N VAL A 103 -9.12 1.22 -11.65
CA VAL A 103 -8.20 0.70 -10.62
C VAL A 103 -8.96 0.20 -9.38
N LEU A 104 -10.08 0.84 -9.04
CA LEU A 104 -10.88 0.52 -7.85
C LEU A 104 -12.06 -0.43 -8.10
N LYS A 105 -12.13 -1.05 -9.29
CA LYS A 105 -13.25 -1.94 -9.68
C LYS A 105 -12.74 -3.21 -10.37
N LYS A 106 -12.21 -4.13 -9.58
CA LYS A 106 -12.23 -5.57 -9.88
C LYS A 106 -12.63 -6.33 -8.63
#